data_AF-A0A968VD77-F1
#
_entry.id   AF-A0A968VD77-F1
#
_cell.length_a   1.000
_cell.length_b   1.000
_cell.length_c   1.000
_cell.angle_alpha   90.00
_cell.angle_beta   90.00
_cell.angle_gamma   90.00
#
_symmetry.space_group_name_H-M   'P 1'
#
loop_
_entity.id
_entity.type
_entity.pdbx_description
1 polymer ?
#
loop_
_entity_poly.entity_id
_entity_poly.type
_entity_poly.pdbx_seq_one_letter_code
_entity_poly.pdbx_strand_id
1 'polypeptide(L)'
;MGYRLVSGLYQPINPDEEGRILATTVGLWFSLRDGELIIEDRTTGEKLPSSLDLETQNRELVSQKEQLPIDHQALEAENAALRSQLLALQSQIINPQ
;
A
#
# COMPACT_ATOMS: atom_id res chain seq x y z
N MET A 1 -4.01 3.85 31.67
CA MET A 1 -5.47 3.81 31.95
C MET A 1 -6.15 4.85 31.08
N GLY A 2 -7.15 4.45 30.29
CA GLY A 2 -7.93 5.36 29.44
C GLY A 2 -9.21 5.80 30.13
N TYR A 3 -9.73 6.98 29.76
CA TYR A 3 -11.01 7.49 30.23
C TYR A 3 -11.85 7.95 29.03
N ARG A 4 -13.17 7.77 29.11
CA ARG A 4 -14.13 8.31 28.14
C ARG A 4 -15.07 9.31 28.82
N LEU A 5 -15.44 10.36 28.09
CA LEU A 5 -16.44 11.31 28.55
C LEU A 5 -17.84 10.78 28.24
N VAL A 6 -18.64 10.51 29.27
CA VAL A 6 -20.04 10.06 29.16
C VAL A 6 -20.90 11.00 29.98
N SER A 7 -21.80 11.73 29.32
CA SER A 7 -22.74 12.66 29.96
C SER A 7 -22.05 13.68 30.89
N GLY A 8 -20.90 14.22 30.46
CA GLY A 8 -20.14 15.21 31.23
C GLY A 8 -19.23 14.63 32.33
N LEU A 9 -19.19 13.30 32.51
CA LEU A 9 -18.35 12.64 33.49
C LEU A 9 -17.33 11.72 32.81
N TYR A 10 -16.08 11.76 33.29
CA TYR A 10 -15.05 10.83 32.85
C TYR A 10 -15.25 9.47 33.52
N GLN A 11 -15.40 8.43 32.70
CA GLN A 11 -15.50 7.04 33.14
C GLN A 11 -14.27 6.26 32.67
N PRO A 12 -13.71 5.35 33.48
CA PRO A 12 -12.60 4.52 33.05
C PRO A 12 -13.00 3.63 31.89
N ILE A 13 -12.07 3.40 30.96
CA ILE A 13 -12.20 2.39 29.92
C ILE A 13 -11.43 1.16 30.38
N ASN A 14 -12.13 0.05 30.52
CA ASN A 14 -11.50 -1.24 30.79
C ASN A 14 -10.87 -1.77 29.50
N PRO A 15 -9.59 -2.14 29.52
CA PRO A 15 -9.00 -2.89 28.44
C PRO A 15 -9.69 -4.26 28.29
N ASP A 16 -9.59 -4.85 27.12
CA ASP A 16 -9.98 -6.24 26.90
C ASP A 16 -8.95 -7.22 27.49
N GLU A 17 -9.16 -8.53 27.25
CA GLU A 17 -8.29 -9.60 27.73
C GLU A 17 -6.85 -9.51 27.20
N GLU A 18 -6.67 -8.86 26.05
CA GLU A 18 -5.37 -8.61 25.42
C GLU A 18 -4.76 -7.26 25.83
N GLY A 19 -5.43 -6.50 26.71
CA GLY A 19 -5.00 -5.18 27.14
C GLY A 19 -5.29 -4.05 26.13
N ARG A 20 -6.14 -4.29 25.14
CA ARG A 20 -6.55 -3.30 24.12
C ARG A 20 -7.68 -2.41 24.63
N ILE A 21 -7.64 -1.14 24.27
CA ILE A 21 -8.67 -0.15 24.59
C ILE A 21 -9.51 0.12 23.35
N LEU A 22 -10.84 0.00 23.46
CA LEU A 22 -11.77 0.37 22.40
C LEU A 22 -12.19 1.83 22.51
N ALA A 23 -11.91 2.63 21.49
CA ALA A 23 -12.60 3.90 21.30
C ALA A 23 -13.87 3.70 20.48
N THR A 24 -14.99 3.45 21.17
CA THR A 24 -16.28 3.14 20.54
C THR A 24 -16.74 4.22 19.56
N THR A 25 -16.46 5.49 19.84
CA THR A 25 -16.89 6.64 19.02
C THR A 25 -16.30 6.64 17.61
N VAL A 26 -15.06 6.18 17.47
CA VAL A 26 -14.31 6.19 16.20
C VAL A 26 -14.08 4.80 15.63
N GLY A 27 -14.46 3.75 16.36
CA GLY A 27 -14.28 2.37 15.91
C GLY A 27 -12.81 1.95 15.82
N LEU A 28 -11.97 2.41 16.76
CA LEU A 28 -10.53 2.10 16.77
C LEU A 28 -10.14 1.33 18.03
N TRP A 29 -9.30 0.32 17.84
CA TRP A 29 -8.57 -0.36 18.91
C TRP A 29 -7.22 0.31 19.13
N PHE A 30 -6.86 0.48 20.39
CA PHE A 30 -5.55 0.97 20.81
C PHE A 30 -4.88 -0.12 21.64
N SER A 31 -3.65 -0.47 21.30
CA SER A 31 -2.86 -1.43 22.07
C SER A 31 -1.41 -0.97 22.17
N LEU A 32 -0.72 -1.41 23.22
CA LEU A 32 0.71 -1.20 23.37
C LEU A 32 1.40 -2.54 23.15
N ARG A 33 2.17 -2.68 22.07
CA ARG A 33 2.92 -3.90 21.74
C ARG A 33 4.39 -3.51 21.55
N ASP A 34 5.29 -4.17 22.27
CA ASP A 34 6.74 -3.92 22.22
C ASP A 34 7.16 -2.44 22.40
N GLY A 35 6.38 -1.69 23.19
CA GLY A 35 6.62 -0.27 23.44
C GLY A 35 6.04 0.68 22.38
N GLU A 36 5.39 0.15 21.35
CA GLU A 36 4.74 0.91 20.29
C GLU A 36 3.23 0.98 20.47
N LEU A 37 2.65 2.15 20.19
CA LEU A 37 1.21 2.33 20.11
C LEU A 37 0.71 1.80 18.77
N ILE A 38 -0.07 0.73 18.81
CA ILE A 38 -0.73 0.15 17.65
C ILE A 38 -2.19 0.60 17.64
N ILE A 39 -2.63 1.15 16.51
CA ILE A 39 -4.01 1.57 16.26
C ILE A 39 -4.57 0.67 15.16
N GLU A 40 -5.68 -0.01 15.44
CA GLU A 40 -6.31 -0.96 14.51
C GLU A 40 -7.77 -0.53 14.25
N ASP A 41 -8.23 -0.70 13.01
CA ASP A 41 -9.64 -0.55 12.67
C ASP A 41 -10.43 -1.69 13.33
N ARG A 42 -11.51 -1.37 14.06
CA ARG A 42 -12.32 -2.36 14.76
C ARG A 42 -13.00 -3.35 13.82
N THR A 43 -13.38 -2.91 12.63
CA THR A 43 -14.16 -3.67 11.66
C THR A 43 -13.27 -4.61 10.85
N THR A 44 -12.14 -4.12 10.35
CA THR A 44 -11.24 -4.92 9.50
C THR A 44 -10.15 -5.62 10.31
N GLY A 45 -9.81 -5.12 11.49
CA GLY A 45 -8.67 -5.58 12.27
C GLY A 45 -7.32 -5.11 11.70
N GLU A 46 -7.32 -4.27 10.67
CA GLU A 46 -6.10 -3.80 10.04
C GLU A 46 -5.45 -2.67 10.85
N LYS A 47 -4.12 -2.71 10.94
CA LYS A 47 -3.34 -1.63 11.53
C LYS A 47 -3.47 -0.38 10.67
N LEU A 48 -3.81 0.74 11.29
CA LEU A 48 -3.76 2.05 10.63
C LEU A 48 -2.29 2.41 10.37
N PRO A 49 -1.93 2.76 9.13
CA PRO A 49 -0.58 3.15 8.81
C PRO A 49 -0.21 4.44 9.54
N SER A 50 1.01 4.51 10.04
CA SER A 50 1.58 5.75 10.57
C SER A 50 1.84 6.74 9.44
N SER A 51 2.08 8.00 9.78
CA SER A 51 2.49 9.01 8.79
C SER A 51 3.77 8.58 8.05
N LEU A 52 4.71 7.93 8.74
CA LEU A 52 5.94 7.44 8.13
C LEU A 52 5.67 6.28 7.15
N ASP A 53 4.75 5.38 7.49
CA ASP A 53 4.34 4.30 6.60
C ASP A 53 3.71 4.87 5.32
N LEU A 54 2.82 5.87 5.48
CA LEU A 54 2.18 6.56 4.36
C LEU A 54 3.17 7.31 3.48
N GLU A 55 4.15 8.02 4.08
CA GLU A 55 5.21 8.70 3.34
C GLU A 55 6.08 7.72 2.54
N THR A 56 6.39 6.58 3.13
CA THR A 56 7.19 5.52 2.48
C THR A 56 6.42 4.92 1.30
N GLN A 57 5.15 4.54 1.51
CA GLN A 57 4.29 4.04 0.45
C GLN A 57 4.13 5.06 -0.68
N ASN A 58 3.95 6.34 -0.35
CA ASN A 58 3.82 7.39 -1.35
C ASN A 58 5.10 7.53 -2.18
N ARG A 59 6.28 7.50 -1.55
CA ARG A 59 7.57 7.53 -2.26
C ARG A 59 7.74 6.34 -3.21
N GLU A 60 7.37 5.15 -2.76
CA GLU A 60 7.42 3.94 -3.60
C GLU A 60 6.48 4.04 -4.79
N LEU A 61 5.24 4.50 -4.57
CA LEU A 61 4.26 4.69 -5.64
C LEU A 61 4.69 5.76 -6.65
N VAL A 62 5.30 6.86 -6.18
CA VAL A 62 5.86 7.89 -7.07
C VAL A 62 6.98 7.31 -7.93
N SER A 63 7.91 6.57 -7.33
CA SER A 63 9.00 5.90 -8.04
C SER A 63 8.47 4.92 -9.10
N GLN A 64 7.50 4.08 -8.74
CA GLN A 64 6.86 3.16 -9.69
C GLN A 64 6.16 3.88 -10.84
N LYS A 65 5.46 4.98 -10.54
CA LYS A 65 4.79 5.80 -11.55
C LYS A 65 5.78 6.44 -12.52
N GLU A 66 6.95 6.85 -12.04
CA GLU A 66 8.01 7.43 -12.87
C GLU A 66 8.71 6.37 -13.74
N GLN A 67 8.84 5.14 -13.24
CA GLN A 67 9.48 4.04 -13.96
C GLN A 67 8.58 3.44 -15.05
N LEU A 68 7.27 3.37 -14.82
CA LEU A 68 6.30 2.78 -15.74
C LEU A 68 6.37 3.28 -17.21
N PRO A 69 6.48 4.60 -17.50
CA PRO A 69 6.61 5.07 -18.88
C PRO A 69 7.95 4.68 -19.53
N ILE A 70 9.03 4.58 -18.75
CA ILE A 70 10.34 4.14 -19.25
C ILE A 70 10.26 2.68 -19.67
N ASP A 71 9.68 1.84 -18.82
CA ASP A 71 9.50 0.42 -19.10
C ASP A 71 8.60 0.20 -20.30
N HIS A 72 7.52 0.98 -20.41
CA HIS A 72 6.62 0.94 -21.58
C HIS A 72 7.35 1.32 -22.88
N GLN A 73 8.15 2.39 -22.88
CA GLN A 73 8.91 2.80 -24.05
C GLN A 73 9.95 1.76 -24.46
N ALA A 74 10.65 1.16 -23.49
CA ALA A 74 11.60 0.10 -23.75
C ALA A 74 10.92 -1.11 -24.41
N LEU A 75 9.75 -1.51 -23.89
CA LEU A 75 8.97 -2.61 -24.44
C LEU A 75 8.42 -2.32 -25.85
N GLU A 76 8.01 -1.08 -26.11
CA GLU A 76 7.59 -0.65 -27.45
C GLU A 76 8.75 -0.68 -28.46
N ALA A 77 9.93 -0.21 -28.06
CA ALA A 77 11.12 -0.24 -28.90
C ALA A 77 11.55 -1.68 -29.23
N GLU A 78 11.52 -2.57 -28.24
CA GLU A 78 11.79 -4.00 -28.44
C GLU A 78 10.77 -4.61 -29.41
N ASN A 79 9.48 -4.36 -29.22
CA ASN A 79 8.44 -4.83 -30.14
C ASN A 79 8.63 -4.31 -31.57
N ALA A 80 9.00 -3.04 -31.74
CA ALA A 80 9.29 -2.46 -33.05
C ALA A 80 10.51 -3.12 -33.71
N ALA A 81 11.55 -3.42 -32.94
CA ALA A 81 12.75 -4.11 -33.42
C ALA A 81 12.42 -5.55 -33.87
N LEU A 82 11.67 -6.31 -33.06
CA LEU A 82 11.26 -7.67 -33.43
C LEU A 82 10.39 -7.67 -34.70
N ARG A 83 9.42 -6.75 -34.81
CA ARG A 83 8.59 -6.61 -36.02
C ARG A 83 9.44 -6.33 -37.27
N SER A 84 10.45 -5.49 -37.14
CA SER A 84 11.37 -5.18 -38.25
C SER A 84 12.20 -6.40 -38.66
N GLN A 85 12.69 -7.19 -37.69
CA GLN A 85 13.42 -8.43 -37.97
C GLN A 85 12.53 -9.48 -38.65
N LEU A 86 11.28 -9.65 -38.21
CA LEU A 86 10.31 -10.56 -38.84
C LEU A 86 10.04 -10.18 -40.30
N LEU A 87 9.86 -8.89 -40.59
CA LEU A 87 9.69 -8.40 -41.95
C LEU A 87 10.93 -8.65 -42.83
N ALA A 88 12.13 -8.45 -42.29
CA ALA A 88 13.38 -8.73 -42.99
C ALA A 88 13.59 -10.22 -43.29
N LEU A 89 13.20 -11.11 -42.38
CA LEU A 89 13.25 -12.56 -42.62
C LEU A 89 12.23 -12.98 -43.68
N GLN A 90 11.00 -12.44 -43.63
CA GLN A 90 9.98 -12.75 -44.62
C GLN A 90 10.40 -12.33 -46.05
N SER A 91 11.05 -11.17 -46.20
CA SER A 91 11.51 -10.72 -47.52
C SER A 91 12.66 -11.56 -48.08
N GLN A 92 13.53 -12.11 -47.22
CA GLN A 92 14.58 -13.04 -47.64
C GLN A 92 14.03 -14.40 -48.11
N ILE A 93 12.92 -14.86 -47.55
CA ILE A 93 12.28 -16.13 -47.94
C ILE A 93 11.54 -15.99 -49.29
N ILE A 94 11.03 -14.81 -49.63
CA ILE A 94 10.23 -14.57 -50.86
C ILE A 94 11.12 -14.28 -52.09
N ASN A 95 12.38 -13.87 -51.90
CA ASN A 95 13.37 -13.73 -52.97
C ASN A 95 14.55 -14.70 -52.77
N PRO A 96 14.40 -16.00 -53.08
CA PRO A 96 15.55 -16.89 -53.16
C PRO A 96 16.36 -16.51 -54.41
N GLN A 97 17.67 -16.33 -54.25
CA GLN A 97 18.59 -16.20 -55.39
C GLN A 97 18.59 -17.48 -56.26
#